data_AF-A0A662SWR7-F1
#
_entry.id   AF-A0A662SWR7-F1
#
_cell.length_a   1.000
_cell.length_b   1.000
_cell.length_c   1.000
_cell.angle_alpha   90.00
_cell.angle_beta   90.00
_cell.angle_gamma   90.00
#
_symmetry.space_group_name_H-M   'P 1'
#
loop_
_entity.id
_entity.type
_entity.pdbx_description
1 polymer ?
#
loop_
_entity_poly.entity_id
_entity_poly.type
_entity_poly.pdbx_seq_one_letter_code
_entity_poly.pdbx_strand_id
1 'polypeptide(L)'
;MGPLKIWIGQNMLKAVQMAVEEINAQGGVLGHPIELVTYDDENKPEKGTSGYAYLVEQGCKVIFGPFGSHVALALLDHIAVHKVLTISYGAVSDEIDKRVAADPKYKYWFRGYVNATSQAAATWDIIAYYCRKFGLKKVAWFYEDLPWTIPHAQYGQKRAPKEGIEIVYVHPFPPDVKSFVEGFAKAKEAGAQLIILQASLTEDPIFTRDYVAQKVGLPVLGGTTLAMMGNYWNVTAGGCQGFIMIAWGYPTDITPKTMAFYRKFVEKYGEEPFFTAWYVYDDIYMWKAAVEKAGTFDSDALIPVLEEIEYTGVCGVYKFTESHTVLVGPDYIYPLFFQWRDGKRTVVWPLKLVKPGTTILVPKLKDGEVVFEEVPWP
;
A
#
# COMPACT_ATOMS: atom_id res chain seq x y z
N MET A 1 -11.88 14.26 7.99
CA MET A 1 -13.02 13.41 7.60
C MET A 1 -12.69 12.00 8.04
N GLY A 2 -13.60 11.32 8.75
CA GLY A 2 -13.34 9.99 9.27
C GLY A 2 -13.18 8.93 8.17
N PRO A 3 -12.45 7.83 8.42
CA PRO A 3 -12.23 6.78 7.43
C PRO A 3 -13.54 6.24 6.84
N LEU A 4 -14.60 6.06 7.64
CA LEU A 4 -15.90 5.55 7.17
C LEU A 4 -16.72 6.56 6.33
N LYS A 5 -16.32 7.84 6.34
CA LYS A 5 -16.97 8.90 5.54
C LYS A 5 -16.32 9.10 4.18
N ILE A 6 -15.19 8.44 3.92
CA ILE A 6 -14.50 8.48 2.63
C ILE A 6 -14.54 7.09 1.99
N TRP A 7 -14.46 7.08 0.66
CA TRP A 7 -14.57 5.86 -0.14
C TRP A 7 -13.59 4.75 0.30
N ILE A 8 -12.37 5.11 0.73
CA ILE A 8 -11.36 4.15 1.19
C ILE A 8 -11.86 3.34 2.40
N GLY A 9 -12.41 3.98 3.44
CA GLY A 9 -12.92 3.24 4.60
C GLY A 9 -14.21 2.49 4.34
N GLN A 10 -15.04 2.95 3.41
CA GLN A 10 -16.20 2.18 2.95
C GLN A 10 -15.76 0.90 2.21
N ASN A 11 -14.71 0.98 1.38
CA ASN A 11 -14.18 -0.17 0.66
C ASN A 11 -13.54 -1.19 1.62
N MET A 12 -12.85 -0.73 2.67
CA MET A 12 -12.35 -1.59 3.75
C MET A 12 -13.50 -2.28 4.51
N LEU A 13 -14.56 -1.53 4.88
CA LEU A 13 -15.71 -2.11 5.58
C LEU A 13 -16.42 -3.17 4.72
N LYS A 14 -16.54 -2.95 3.41
CA LYS A 14 -17.06 -3.96 2.47
C LYS A 14 -16.23 -5.25 2.49
N ALA A 15 -14.90 -5.14 2.51
CA ALA A 15 -14.02 -6.30 2.59
C ALA A 15 -14.19 -7.07 3.91
N VAL A 16 -14.31 -6.36 5.03
CA VAL A 16 -14.61 -6.96 6.35
C VAL A 16 -15.94 -7.70 6.32
N GLN A 17 -17.00 -7.05 5.84
CA GLN A 17 -18.33 -7.65 5.74
C GLN A 17 -18.33 -8.90 4.87
N MET A 18 -17.66 -8.87 3.72
CA MET A 18 -17.52 -10.03 2.85
C MET A 18 -16.82 -11.19 3.55
N ALA A 19 -15.69 -10.95 4.23
CA ALA A 19 -14.98 -12.00 4.97
C ALA A 19 -15.86 -12.61 6.08
N VAL A 20 -16.53 -11.78 6.87
CA VAL A 20 -17.42 -12.20 7.96
C VAL A 20 -18.58 -13.05 7.43
N GLU A 21 -19.24 -12.61 6.37
CA GLU A 21 -20.34 -13.37 5.76
C GLU A 21 -19.88 -14.72 5.22
N GLU A 22 -18.74 -14.77 4.53
CA GLU A 22 -18.18 -16.01 4.01
C GLU A 22 -17.81 -17.00 5.11
N ILE A 23 -17.22 -16.52 6.20
CA ILE A 23 -16.84 -17.35 7.36
C ILE A 23 -18.10 -17.85 8.08
N ASN A 24 -19.08 -16.98 8.30
CA ASN A 24 -20.33 -17.37 8.94
C ASN A 24 -21.12 -18.38 8.12
N ALA A 25 -21.13 -18.25 6.80
CA ALA A 25 -21.74 -19.23 5.89
C ALA A 25 -21.06 -20.62 5.97
N GLN A 26 -19.82 -20.68 6.46
CA GLN A 26 -19.05 -21.91 6.66
C GLN A 26 -19.13 -22.44 8.11
N GLY A 27 -20.05 -21.92 8.92
CA GLY A 27 -20.24 -22.36 10.31
C GLY A 27 -19.47 -21.52 11.36
N GLY A 28 -18.89 -20.40 10.94
CA GLY A 28 -18.18 -19.48 11.83
C GLY A 28 -16.77 -19.95 12.20
N VAL A 29 -16.28 -19.50 13.35
CA VAL A 29 -14.96 -19.86 13.89
C VAL A 29 -15.17 -20.73 15.11
N LEU A 30 -14.61 -21.94 15.13
CA LEU A 30 -14.87 -22.94 16.17
C LEU A 30 -16.38 -23.19 16.42
N GLY A 31 -17.22 -23.07 15.38
CA GLY A 31 -18.67 -23.23 15.48
C GLY A 31 -19.44 -21.99 15.98
N HIS A 32 -18.75 -20.88 16.22
CA HIS A 32 -19.36 -19.61 16.64
C HIS A 32 -19.43 -18.62 15.48
N PRO A 33 -20.61 -18.06 15.15
CA PRO A 33 -20.73 -17.00 14.16
C PRO A 33 -20.02 -15.73 14.65
N ILE A 34 -19.39 -15.02 13.73
CA ILE A 34 -18.77 -13.71 13.95
C ILE A 34 -19.86 -12.64 13.94
N GLU A 35 -19.91 -11.83 15.00
CA GLU A 35 -20.64 -10.58 15.06
C GLU A 35 -19.68 -9.41 14.82
N LEU A 36 -20.06 -8.49 13.92
CA LEU A 36 -19.26 -7.32 13.58
C LEU A 36 -19.73 -6.10 14.39
N VAL A 37 -18.85 -5.59 15.26
CA VAL A 37 -19.03 -4.31 15.94
C VAL A 37 -18.12 -3.27 15.28
N THR A 38 -18.64 -2.09 14.97
CA THR A 38 -17.91 -1.03 14.27
C THR A 38 -17.88 0.26 15.08
N TYR A 39 -16.80 1.03 14.93
CA TYR A 39 -16.65 2.37 15.50
C TYR A 39 -15.84 3.25 14.54
N ASP A 40 -16.29 4.50 14.29
CA ASP A 40 -15.55 5.48 13.48
C ASP A 40 -14.60 6.27 14.39
N ASP A 41 -13.30 6.00 14.31
CA ASP A 41 -12.28 6.78 15.03
C ASP A 41 -12.08 8.19 14.45
N GLU A 42 -12.76 8.54 13.36
CA GLU A 42 -12.66 9.83 12.68
C GLU A 42 -11.24 10.23 12.23
N ASN A 43 -10.31 9.29 12.21
CA ASN A 43 -8.87 9.46 12.06
C ASN A 43 -8.28 10.38 13.15
N LYS A 44 -8.79 10.29 14.38
CA LYS A 44 -8.40 11.13 15.53
C LYS A 44 -7.98 10.28 16.74
N PRO A 45 -6.84 10.55 17.39
CA PRO A 45 -6.35 9.72 18.50
C PRO A 45 -7.32 9.58 19.67
N GLU A 46 -7.98 10.67 20.06
CA GLU A 46 -8.93 10.68 21.17
C GLU A 46 -10.17 9.83 20.87
N LYS A 47 -10.68 9.89 19.64
CA LYS A 47 -11.80 9.07 19.17
C LYS A 47 -11.41 7.62 19.03
N GLY A 48 -10.20 7.35 18.54
CA GLY A 48 -9.65 5.99 18.48
C GLY A 48 -9.56 5.35 19.87
N THR A 49 -9.07 6.10 20.87
CA THR A 49 -8.99 5.62 22.26
C THR A 49 -10.37 5.31 22.84
N SER A 50 -11.35 6.20 22.64
CA SER A 50 -12.75 5.96 23.04
C SER A 50 -13.37 4.77 22.30
N GLY A 51 -13.10 4.64 21.01
CA GLY A 51 -13.58 3.52 20.18
C GLY A 51 -12.99 2.20 20.61
N TYR A 52 -11.69 2.15 20.90
CA TYR A 52 -11.03 0.95 21.41
C TYR A 52 -11.64 0.51 22.75
N ALA A 53 -11.79 1.43 23.70
CA ALA A 53 -12.42 1.13 24.99
C ALA A 53 -13.86 0.62 24.82
N TYR A 54 -14.65 1.24 23.93
CA TYR A 54 -15.99 0.78 23.60
C TYR A 54 -15.99 -0.65 23.02
N LEU A 55 -15.11 -0.97 22.07
CA LEU A 55 -15.03 -2.30 21.47
C LEU A 55 -14.64 -3.37 22.50
N VAL A 56 -13.72 -3.04 23.41
CA VAL A 56 -13.37 -3.92 24.53
C VAL A 56 -14.58 -4.13 25.46
N GLU A 57 -15.33 -3.07 25.77
CA GLU A 57 -16.54 -3.14 26.60
C GLU A 57 -17.66 -3.97 25.94
N GLN A 58 -17.78 -3.92 24.60
CA GLN A 58 -18.68 -4.79 23.83
C GLN A 58 -18.20 -6.26 23.80
N GLY A 59 -17.05 -6.58 24.38
CA GLY A 59 -16.55 -7.95 24.49
C GLY A 59 -15.90 -8.49 23.23
N CYS A 60 -15.48 -7.62 22.30
CA CYS A 60 -14.79 -8.03 21.07
C CYS A 60 -13.55 -8.87 21.39
N LYS A 61 -13.41 -10.03 20.73
CA LYS A 61 -12.28 -10.97 20.92
C LYS A 61 -11.03 -10.59 20.13
N VAL A 62 -11.20 -9.76 19.11
CA VAL A 62 -10.14 -9.21 18.25
C VAL A 62 -10.60 -7.86 17.76
N ILE A 63 -9.66 -6.94 17.54
CA ILE A 63 -9.93 -5.62 16.96
C ILE A 63 -9.10 -5.48 15.68
N PHE A 64 -9.77 -5.17 14.56
CA PHE A 64 -9.10 -4.86 13.29
C PHE A 64 -9.01 -3.36 13.09
N GLY A 65 -7.79 -2.85 12.97
CA GLY A 65 -7.48 -1.43 12.93
C GLY A 65 -6.43 -1.04 13.97
N PRO A 66 -6.16 0.26 14.16
CA PRO A 66 -6.69 1.37 13.38
C PRO A 66 -5.99 1.47 12.01
N PHE A 67 -6.49 2.35 11.14
CA PHE A 67 -5.84 2.70 9.87
C PHE A 67 -4.71 3.73 10.06
N GLY A 68 -4.94 4.77 10.85
CA GLY A 68 -3.99 5.88 11.00
C GLY A 68 -2.84 5.57 11.96
N SER A 69 -1.60 5.91 11.58
CA SER A 69 -0.41 5.70 12.43
C SER A 69 -0.46 6.46 13.75
N HIS A 70 -0.95 7.70 13.75
CA HIS A 70 -1.11 8.51 14.96
C HIS A 70 -2.18 7.95 15.90
N VAL A 71 -3.22 7.31 15.37
CA VAL A 71 -4.21 6.59 16.17
C VAL A 71 -3.60 5.33 16.76
N ALA A 72 -2.88 4.53 15.98
CA ALA A 72 -2.19 3.33 16.45
C ALA A 72 -1.22 3.62 17.60
N LEU A 73 -0.39 4.66 17.46
CA LEU A 73 0.56 5.07 18.50
C LEU A 73 -0.13 5.46 19.82
N ALA A 74 -1.30 6.08 19.75
CA ALA A 74 -2.11 6.39 20.93
C ALA A 74 -2.74 5.15 21.57
N LEU A 75 -3.01 4.10 20.78
CA LEU A 75 -3.64 2.87 21.24
C LEU A 75 -2.67 1.85 21.87
N LEU A 76 -1.38 1.87 21.54
CA LEU A 76 -0.44 0.82 21.98
C LEU A 76 -0.49 0.53 23.50
N ASP A 77 -0.56 1.57 24.34
CA ASP A 77 -0.65 1.39 25.79
C ASP A 77 -2.02 0.85 26.24
N HIS A 78 -3.11 1.27 25.59
CA HIS A 78 -4.44 0.73 25.83
C HIS A 78 -4.53 -0.75 25.41
N ILE A 79 -3.92 -1.11 24.28
CA ILE A 79 -3.82 -2.48 23.78
C ILE A 79 -3.10 -3.36 24.81
N ALA A 80 -1.96 -2.91 25.32
CA ALA A 80 -1.21 -3.63 26.35
C ALA A 80 -1.98 -3.80 27.67
N VAL A 81 -2.78 -2.81 28.07
CA VAL A 81 -3.60 -2.87 29.30
C VAL A 81 -4.78 -3.83 29.15
N HIS A 82 -5.50 -3.75 28.02
CA HIS A 82 -6.72 -4.54 27.80
C HIS A 82 -6.45 -5.94 27.25
N LYS A 83 -5.25 -6.19 26.71
CA LYS A 83 -4.79 -7.51 26.23
C LYS A 83 -5.70 -8.13 25.17
N VAL A 84 -6.31 -7.30 24.34
CA VAL A 84 -7.11 -7.75 23.18
C VAL A 84 -6.22 -7.69 21.94
N LEU A 85 -6.08 -8.82 21.25
CA LEU A 85 -5.38 -8.91 19.99
C LEU A 85 -5.90 -7.83 19.03
N THR A 86 -4.98 -7.00 18.54
CA THR A 86 -5.27 -5.90 17.62
C THR A 86 -4.43 -6.04 16.38
N ILE A 87 -5.07 -6.17 15.22
CA ILE A 87 -4.41 -6.31 13.91
C ILE A 87 -4.69 -5.06 13.06
N SER A 88 -3.67 -4.24 12.83
CA SER A 88 -3.76 -3.06 11.96
C SER A 88 -3.45 -3.39 10.51
N TYR A 89 -4.23 -2.80 9.61
CA TYR A 89 -4.12 -2.95 8.16
C TYR A 89 -3.66 -1.67 7.45
N GLY A 90 -3.19 -0.64 8.16
CA GLY A 90 -2.81 0.64 7.53
C GLY A 90 -1.82 1.53 8.28
N ALA A 91 -1.56 1.28 9.57
CA ALA A 91 -0.72 2.14 10.39
C ALA A 91 0.77 1.92 10.12
N VAL A 92 1.33 2.55 9.10
CA VAL A 92 2.70 2.28 8.58
C VAL A 92 3.89 2.79 9.42
N SER A 93 3.70 3.59 10.47
CA SER A 93 4.84 4.22 11.17
C SER A 93 5.85 3.22 11.75
N ASP A 94 7.13 3.40 11.42
CA ASP A 94 8.25 2.60 11.96
C ASP A 94 8.41 2.77 13.48
N GLU A 95 7.85 3.84 14.07
CA GLU A 95 7.88 4.07 15.52
C GLU A 95 7.06 3.02 16.28
N ILE A 96 6.02 2.48 15.65
CA ILE A 96 5.22 1.39 16.24
C ILE A 96 6.12 0.16 16.40
N ASP A 97 6.89 -0.19 15.36
CA ASP A 97 7.78 -1.35 15.33
C ASP A 97 8.84 -1.25 16.43
N LYS A 98 9.44 -0.06 16.58
CA LYS A 98 10.42 0.22 17.64
C LYS A 98 9.82 0.01 19.02
N ARG A 99 8.61 0.52 19.27
CA ARG A 99 7.94 0.35 20.56
C ARG A 99 7.63 -1.12 20.84
N VAL A 100 7.06 -1.83 19.86
CA VAL A 100 6.70 -3.25 19.99
C VAL A 100 7.94 -4.11 20.26
N ALA A 101 9.03 -3.89 19.53
CA ALA A 101 10.29 -4.61 19.75
C ALA A 101 10.97 -4.25 21.08
N ALA A 102 10.79 -3.02 21.59
CA ALA A 102 11.45 -2.55 22.80
C ALA A 102 10.78 -3.03 24.11
N ASP A 103 9.49 -3.35 24.08
CA ASP A 103 8.74 -3.72 25.29
C ASP A 103 7.74 -4.85 25.01
N PRO A 104 7.92 -6.05 25.61
CA PRO A 104 7.07 -7.21 25.37
C PRO A 104 5.61 -7.01 25.81
N LYS A 105 5.28 -5.97 26.56
CA LYS A 105 3.87 -5.67 26.90
C LYS A 105 3.03 -5.36 25.66
N TYR A 106 3.66 -4.92 24.56
CA TYR A 106 2.98 -4.58 23.31
C TYR A 106 2.73 -5.78 22.39
N LYS A 107 3.01 -7.01 22.84
CA LYS A 107 2.83 -8.26 22.07
C LYS A 107 1.43 -8.48 21.45
N TYR A 108 0.38 -7.81 21.96
CA TYR A 108 -0.98 -7.91 21.43
C TYR A 108 -1.21 -7.11 20.14
N TRP A 109 -0.23 -6.32 19.70
CA TRP A 109 -0.24 -5.62 18.43
C TRP A 109 0.29 -6.50 17.30
N PHE A 110 -0.41 -6.51 16.17
CA PHE A 110 0.09 -7.01 14.89
C PHE A 110 -0.23 -6.02 13.78
N ARG A 111 0.59 -6.00 12.74
CA ARG A 111 0.34 -5.23 11.52
C ARG A 111 0.29 -6.17 10.33
N GLY A 112 -0.89 -6.39 9.76
CA GLY A 112 -1.13 -7.16 8.53
C GLY A 112 -0.69 -6.45 7.25
N TYR A 113 -0.20 -5.23 7.37
CA TYR A 113 0.35 -4.42 6.30
C TYR A 113 1.83 -4.08 6.56
N VAL A 114 2.45 -3.32 5.66
CA VAL A 114 3.88 -2.98 5.73
C VAL A 114 4.16 -1.75 6.60
N ASN A 115 5.39 -1.62 7.09
CA ASN A 115 5.90 -0.37 7.65
C ASN A 115 6.44 0.57 6.57
N ALA A 116 6.66 1.84 6.93
CA ALA A 116 7.09 2.90 6.02
C ALA A 116 8.48 2.61 5.43
N THR A 117 9.43 2.12 6.24
CA THR A 117 10.76 1.77 5.75
C THR A 117 10.72 0.65 4.71
N SER A 118 9.92 -0.40 4.92
CA SER A 118 9.78 -1.49 3.94
C SER A 118 9.06 -1.02 2.68
N GLN A 119 8.06 -0.14 2.82
CA GLN A 119 7.38 0.49 1.68
C GLN A 119 8.37 1.29 0.81
N ALA A 120 9.26 2.05 1.46
CA ALA A 120 10.31 2.81 0.79
C ALA A 120 11.36 1.90 0.13
N ALA A 121 11.79 0.84 0.82
CA ALA A 121 12.72 -0.14 0.29
C ALA A 121 12.20 -0.82 -0.98
N ALA A 122 10.96 -1.33 -0.94
CA ALA A 122 10.33 -2.02 -2.06
C ALA A 122 10.06 -1.09 -3.25
N THR A 123 9.73 0.19 -3.00
CA THR A 123 9.59 1.21 -4.04
C THR A 123 10.93 1.49 -4.71
N TRP A 124 12.01 1.56 -3.93
CA TRP A 124 13.34 1.78 -4.48
C TRP A 124 13.82 0.59 -5.34
N ASP A 125 13.43 -0.65 -5.01
CA ASP A 125 13.88 -1.83 -5.75
C ASP A 125 13.52 -1.79 -7.25
N ILE A 126 12.31 -1.34 -7.60
CA ILE A 126 11.93 -1.18 -9.01
C ILE A 126 12.61 0.02 -9.66
N ILE A 127 12.77 1.15 -8.95
CA ILE A 127 13.46 2.34 -9.46
C ILE A 127 14.90 1.97 -9.83
N ALA A 128 15.58 1.26 -8.93
CA ALA A 128 16.91 0.73 -9.11
C ALA A 128 17.00 -0.24 -10.30
N TYR A 129 16.04 -1.18 -10.39
CA TYR A 129 15.97 -2.13 -11.50
C TYR A 129 15.78 -1.42 -12.85
N TYR A 130 14.86 -0.47 -12.93
CA TYR A 130 14.60 0.33 -14.12
C TYR A 130 15.85 1.12 -14.54
N CYS A 131 16.50 1.80 -13.60
CA CYS A 131 17.73 2.55 -13.87
C CYS A 131 18.85 1.63 -14.38
N ARG A 132 19.06 0.45 -13.77
CA ARG A 132 20.06 -0.53 -14.26
C ARG A 132 19.75 -1.02 -15.66
N LYS A 133 18.50 -1.39 -15.94
CA LYS A 133 18.10 -1.94 -17.24
C LYS A 133 18.28 -0.94 -18.38
N PHE A 134 18.01 0.34 -18.14
CA PHE A 134 18.13 1.40 -19.14
C PHE A 134 19.42 2.22 -19.05
N GLY A 135 20.34 1.86 -18.15
CA GLY A 135 21.58 2.60 -17.94
C GLY A 135 21.38 4.03 -17.43
N LEU A 136 20.26 4.32 -16.76
CA LEU A 136 19.97 5.65 -16.21
C LEU A 136 20.76 5.86 -14.92
N LYS A 137 21.24 7.09 -14.76
CA LYS A 137 22.11 7.50 -13.65
C LYS A 137 21.58 8.72 -12.92
N LYS A 138 20.73 9.53 -13.55
CA LYS A 138 20.23 10.79 -12.98
C LYS A 138 18.72 10.74 -12.86
N VAL A 139 18.20 10.93 -11.65
CA VAL A 139 16.76 10.91 -11.37
C VAL A 139 16.33 12.20 -10.68
N ALA A 140 15.10 12.64 -10.94
CA ALA A 140 14.46 13.70 -10.18
C ALA A 140 13.38 13.10 -9.28
N TRP A 141 13.23 13.62 -8.06
CA TRP A 141 12.22 13.17 -7.11
C TRP A 141 11.22 14.27 -6.83
N PHE A 142 9.96 14.01 -7.13
CA PHE A 142 8.83 14.86 -6.83
C PHE A 142 8.03 14.18 -5.72
N TYR A 143 7.90 14.83 -4.57
CA TYR A 143 7.10 14.29 -3.48
C TYR A 143 6.21 15.33 -2.80
N GLU A 144 5.01 14.93 -2.43
CA GLU A 144 4.08 15.75 -1.64
C GLU A 144 4.67 15.99 -0.26
N ASP A 145 4.73 17.22 0.26
CA ASP A 145 5.40 17.55 1.53
C ASP A 145 4.56 17.13 2.75
N LEU A 146 4.44 15.81 2.95
CA LEU A 146 3.72 15.16 4.03
C LEU A 146 4.61 14.20 4.82
N PRO A 147 4.29 13.92 6.10
CA PRO A 147 5.10 13.02 6.93
C PRO A 147 5.32 11.61 6.37
N TRP A 148 4.46 11.11 5.47
CA TRP A 148 4.57 9.76 4.92
C TRP A 148 5.49 9.65 3.69
N THR A 149 5.66 10.72 2.91
CA THR A 149 6.49 10.74 1.69
C THR A 149 7.96 11.10 1.98
N ILE A 150 8.21 11.94 2.99
CA ILE A 150 9.56 12.38 3.36
C ILE A 150 10.49 11.19 3.65
N PRO A 151 10.09 10.15 4.42
CA PRO A 151 10.94 8.98 4.65
C PRO A 151 11.32 8.23 3.38
N HIS A 152 10.44 8.19 2.36
CA HIS A 152 10.76 7.55 1.09
C HIS A 152 11.88 8.29 0.35
N ALA A 153 11.77 9.62 0.24
CA ALA A 153 12.79 10.45 -0.39
C ALA A 153 14.14 10.33 0.33
N GLN A 154 14.13 10.39 1.67
CA GLN A 154 15.33 10.21 2.48
C GLN A 154 15.96 8.81 2.33
N TYR A 155 15.13 7.77 2.29
CA TYR A 155 15.58 6.40 2.07
C TYR A 155 16.31 6.27 0.73
N GLY A 156 15.70 6.78 -0.34
CA GLY A 156 16.30 6.73 -1.66
C GLY A 156 17.55 7.60 -1.78
N GLN A 157 17.62 8.78 -1.16
CA GLN A 157 18.85 9.58 -1.08
C GLN A 157 20.02 8.83 -0.42
N LYS A 158 19.75 7.99 0.60
CA LYS A 158 20.77 7.15 1.23
C LYS A 158 21.17 5.95 0.37
N ARG A 159 20.25 5.41 -0.45
CA ARG A 159 20.46 4.20 -1.25
C ARG A 159 21.04 4.48 -2.63
N ALA A 160 20.66 5.59 -3.26
CA ALA A 160 21.03 5.94 -4.63
C ALA A 160 22.54 5.89 -4.91
N PRO A 161 23.43 6.48 -4.06
CA PRO A 161 24.86 6.45 -4.32
C PRO A 161 25.45 5.03 -4.35
N LYS A 162 24.88 4.10 -3.56
CA LYS A 162 25.33 2.70 -3.49
C LYS A 162 25.03 1.92 -4.78
N GLU A 163 24.09 2.42 -5.59
CA GLU A 163 23.67 1.81 -6.85
C GLU A 163 24.14 2.64 -8.06
N GLY A 164 24.99 3.64 -7.82
CA GLY A 164 25.51 4.55 -8.85
C GLY A 164 24.40 5.39 -9.49
N ILE A 165 23.39 5.78 -8.71
CA ILE A 165 22.30 6.68 -9.10
C ILE A 165 22.48 7.99 -8.34
N GLU A 166 22.29 9.11 -9.04
CA GLU A 166 22.31 10.47 -8.52
C GLU A 166 20.90 11.04 -8.56
N ILE A 167 20.41 11.54 -7.43
CA ILE A 167 19.15 12.31 -7.38
C ILE A 167 19.51 13.77 -7.65
N VAL A 168 19.42 14.17 -8.92
CA VAL A 168 19.89 15.48 -9.40
C VAL A 168 18.94 16.62 -9.08
N TYR A 169 17.69 16.30 -8.74
CA TYR A 169 16.69 17.28 -8.35
C TYR A 169 15.70 16.67 -7.35
N VAL A 170 15.40 17.41 -6.29
CA VAL A 170 14.41 17.03 -5.27
C VAL A 170 13.41 18.17 -5.14
N HIS A 171 12.13 17.85 -5.35
CA HIS A 171 11.05 18.80 -5.39
C HIS A 171 9.94 18.39 -4.42
N PRO A 172 10.00 18.87 -3.16
CA PRO A 172 8.82 18.88 -2.31
C PRO A 172 7.74 19.80 -2.91
N PHE A 173 6.48 19.40 -2.85
CA PHE A 173 5.34 20.22 -3.24
C PHE A 173 4.20 20.15 -2.23
N PRO A 174 3.45 21.25 -1.99
CA PRO A 174 2.32 21.21 -1.07
C PRO A 174 1.11 20.47 -1.68
N PRO A 175 0.18 19.94 -0.85
CA PRO A 175 -1.03 19.27 -1.34
C PRO A 175 -1.94 20.13 -2.25
N ASP A 176 -1.82 21.47 -2.19
CA ASP A 176 -2.62 22.38 -2.99
C ASP A 176 -1.88 22.96 -4.20
N VAL A 177 -0.73 22.37 -4.57
CA VAL A 177 0.11 22.77 -5.71
C VAL A 177 -0.72 23.01 -6.98
N LYS A 178 -0.48 24.13 -7.65
CA LYS A 178 -1.26 24.53 -8.83
C LYS A 178 -0.60 24.15 -10.15
N SER A 179 0.71 23.97 -10.14
CA SER A 179 1.48 23.62 -11.32
C SER A 179 2.83 22.98 -10.98
N PHE A 180 3.27 22.09 -11.86
CA PHE A 180 4.57 21.42 -11.83
C PHE A 180 5.54 21.92 -12.92
N VAL A 181 5.14 22.90 -13.74
CA VAL A 181 5.90 23.37 -14.90
C VAL A 181 7.33 23.76 -14.54
N GLU A 182 7.50 24.57 -13.49
CA GLU A 182 8.83 24.99 -13.01
C GLU A 182 9.65 23.78 -12.52
N GLY A 183 9.03 22.86 -11.78
CA GLY A 183 9.67 21.65 -11.31
C GLY A 183 10.17 20.78 -12.46
N PHE A 184 9.38 20.61 -13.51
CA PHE A 184 9.80 19.87 -14.71
C PHE A 184 10.95 20.56 -15.45
N ALA A 185 10.94 21.89 -15.56
CA ALA A 185 12.03 22.64 -16.17
C ALA A 185 13.35 22.44 -15.39
N LYS A 186 13.32 22.58 -14.06
CA LYS A 186 14.47 22.36 -13.18
C LYS A 186 14.98 20.92 -13.22
N ALA A 187 14.09 19.93 -13.24
CA ALA A 187 14.46 18.54 -13.38
C ALA A 187 15.21 18.27 -14.70
N LYS A 188 14.70 18.83 -15.82
CA LYS A 188 15.35 18.72 -17.13
C LYS A 188 16.70 19.44 -17.16
N GLU A 189 16.79 20.65 -16.61
CA GLU A 189 18.03 21.43 -16.49
C GLU A 189 19.11 20.67 -15.69
N ALA A 190 18.70 20.02 -14.60
CA ALA A 190 19.58 19.16 -13.79
C ALA A 190 20.00 17.85 -14.50
N GLY A 191 19.45 17.57 -15.68
CA GLY A 191 19.76 16.38 -16.47
C GLY A 191 19.07 15.10 -15.99
N ALA A 192 17.89 15.20 -15.36
CA ALA A 192 17.12 14.05 -14.95
C ALA A 192 16.70 13.19 -16.16
N GLN A 193 16.81 11.87 -16.01
CA GLN A 193 16.46 10.88 -17.02
C GLN A 193 15.21 10.06 -16.62
N LEU A 194 14.76 10.21 -15.38
CA LEU A 194 13.62 9.56 -14.77
C LEU A 194 13.02 10.52 -13.74
N ILE A 195 11.69 10.57 -13.66
CA ILE A 195 10.97 11.23 -12.58
C ILE A 195 10.42 10.17 -11.63
N ILE A 196 10.76 10.29 -10.35
CA ILE A 196 10.12 9.58 -9.26
C ILE A 196 8.98 10.46 -8.75
N LEU A 197 7.75 9.96 -8.78
CA LEU A 197 6.56 10.67 -8.28
C LEU A 197 6.00 9.99 -7.04
N GLN A 198 5.81 10.76 -5.96
CA GLN A 198 5.11 10.32 -4.76
C GLN A 198 4.09 11.36 -4.33
N ALA A 199 2.81 11.03 -4.45
CA ALA A 199 1.72 11.95 -4.18
C ALA A 199 0.52 11.18 -3.62
N SER A 200 -0.50 11.90 -3.19
CA SER A 200 -1.72 11.28 -2.69
C SER A 200 -2.81 11.30 -3.76
N LEU A 201 -3.58 12.38 -3.87
CA LEU A 201 -4.86 12.38 -4.58
C LEU A 201 -5.06 13.60 -5.47
N THR A 202 -4.95 14.82 -4.92
CA THR A 202 -5.34 16.05 -5.62
C THR A 202 -4.29 16.54 -6.61
N GLU A 203 -3.04 16.13 -6.43
CA GLU A 203 -1.89 16.62 -7.18
C GLU A 203 -1.71 15.81 -8.47
N ASP A 204 -2.16 14.56 -8.50
CA ASP A 204 -1.96 13.65 -9.63
C ASP A 204 -2.50 14.17 -10.97
N PRO A 205 -3.75 14.69 -11.06
CA PRO A 205 -4.26 15.20 -12.33
C PRO A 205 -3.52 16.49 -12.74
N ILE A 206 -3.06 17.28 -11.77
CA ILE A 206 -2.30 18.52 -12.00
C ILE A 206 -0.91 18.19 -12.54
N PHE A 207 -0.21 17.22 -11.92
CA PHE A 207 1.06 16.69 -12.40
C PHE A 207 0.92 16.18 -13.82
N THR A 208 -0.09 15.35 -14.07
CA THR A 208 -0.30 14.72 -15.39
C THR A 208 -0.67 15.74 -16.46
N ARG A 209 -1.54 16.70 -16.15
CA ARG A 209 -1.89 17.82 -17.03
C ARG A 209 -0.64 18.57 -17.47
N ASP A 210 0.19 18.97 -16.51
CA ASP A 210 1.40 19.73 -16.81
C ASP A 210 2.46 18.88 -17.51
N TYR A 211 2.57 17.60 -17.16
CA TYR A 211 3.48 16.65 -17.81
C TYR A 211 3.20 16.55 -19.31
N VAL A 212 1.91 16.44 -19.68
CA VAL A 212 1.45 16.41 -21.07
C VAL A 212 1.64 17.78 -21.73
N ALA A 213 1.18 18.87 -21.10
CA ALA A 213 1.25 20.21 -21.67
C ALA A 213 2.71 20.67 -21.94
N GLN A 214 3.64 20.30 -21.07
CA GLN A 214 5.07 20.62 -21.21
C GLN A 214 5.87 19.60 -22.00
N LYS A 215 5.21 18.55 -22.52
CA LYS A 215 5.83 17.47 -23.29
C LYS A 215 7.09 16.96 -22.58
N VAL A 216 6.93 16.58 -21.31
CA VAL A 216 8.08 16.31 -20.42
C VAL A 216 8.95 15.19 -20.97
N GLY A 217 8.35 14.10 -21.44
CA GLY A 217 9.04 13.06 -22.21
C GLY A 217 10.07 12.24 -21.40
N LEU A 218 9.98 12.26 -20.07
CA LEU A 218 10.79 11.44 -19.17
C LEU A 218 9.92 10.31 -18.60
N PRO A 219 10.44 9.08 -18.43
CA PRO A 219 9.74 8.05 -17.69
C PRO A 219 9.30 8.56 -16.31
N VAL A 220 8.13 8.11 -15.85
CA VAL A 220 7.59 8.41 -14.52
C VAL A 220 7.35 7.11 -13.79
N LEU A 221 8.04 6.91 -12.67
CA LEU A 221 7.88 5.77 -11.76
C LEU A 221 7.50 6.28 -10.37
N GLY A 222 6.73 5.51 -9.61
CA GLY A 222 6.55 5.79 -8.19
C GLY A 222 5.19 5.35 -7.69
N GLY A 223 4.55 6.17 -6.87
CA GLY A 223 3.30 5.79 -6.24
C GLY A 223 2.42 6.97 -5.90
N THR A 224 1.21 6.91 -6.42
CA THR A 224 0.14 7.82 -6.04
C THR A 224 -1.13 7.05 -5.75
N THR A 225 -1.94 7.51 -4.81
CA THR A 225 -3.15 6.80 -4.39
C THR A 225 -4.20 6.80 -5.50
N LEU A 226 -4.37 7.92 -6.22
CA LEU A 226 -5.36 8.00 -7.29
C LEU A 226 -4.99 7.13 -8.49
N ALA A 227 -3.70 7.02 -8.83
CA ALA A 227 -3.27 6.22 -9.97
C ALA A 227 -3.50 4.72 -9.81
N MET A 228 -3.69 4.23 -8.57
CA MET A 228 -4.10 2.85 -8.31
C MET A 228 -5.52 2.56 -8.79
N MET A 229 -6.38 3.57 -8.92
CA MET A 229 -7.79 3.40 -9.28
C MET A 229 -7.97 3.16 -10.78
N GLY A 230 -8.86 2.23 -11.15
CA GLY A 230 -9.14 1.93 -12.56
C GLY A 230 -9.65 3.13 -13.38
N ASN A 231 -10.28 4.12 -12.74
CA ASN A 231 -10.80 5.32 -13.41
C ASN A 231 -9.75 6.43 -13.62
N TYR A 232 -8.51 6.27 -13.14
CA TYR A 232 -7.47 7.29 -13.25
C TYR A 232 -7.14 7.68 -14.69
N TRP A 233 -7.23 6.71 -15.62
CA TRP A 233 -7.11 6.98 -17.05
C TRP A 233 -8.07 8.07 -17.53
N ASN A 234 -9.34 7.99 -17.10
CA ASN A 234 -10.36 8.97 -17.48
C ASN A 234 -10.12 10.32 -16.79
N VAL A 235 -9.72 10.30 -15.51
CA VAL A 235 -9.39 11.52 -14.74
C VAL A 235 -8.26 12.30 -15.40
N THR A 236 -7.28 11.61 -15.98
CA THR A 236 -6.13 12.22 -16.66
C THR A 236 -6.32 12.38 -18.18
N ALA A 237 -7.49 12.02 -18.72
CA ALA A 237 -7.76 11.97 -20.16
C ALA A 237 -6.68 11.19 -20.96
N GLY A 238 -6.17 10.09 -20.39
CA GLY A 238 -5.10 9.26 -20.96
C GLY A 238 -3.69 9.83 -20.80
N GLY A 239 -3.52 10.99 -20.16
CA GLY A 239 -2.22 11.63 -19.95
C GLY A 239 -1.24 10.81 -19.11
N CYS A 240 -1.72 9.81 -18.37
CA CYS A 240 -0.88 8.90 -17.59
C CYS A 240 -0.26 7.75 -18.42
N GLN A 241 -0.41 7.74 -19.75
CA GLN A 241 0.21 6.74 -20.63
C GLN A 241 1.70 6.57 -20.32
N GLY A 242 2.13 5.33 -20.08
CA GLY A 242 3.51 4.97 -19.77
C GLY A 242 3.93 5.17 -18.32
N PHE A 243 3.10 5.78 -17.46
CA PHE A 243 3.41 5.91 -16.03
C PHE A 243 3.42 4.55 -15.36
N ILE A 244 4.46 4.27 -14.57
CA ILE A 244 4.60 3.04 -13.78
C ILE A 244 4.31 3.36 -12.32
N MET A 245 3.22 2.82 -11.78
CA MET A 245 2.70 3.16 -10.45
C MET A 245 2.57 1.94 -9.55
N ILE A 246 2.82 2.15 -8.26
CA ILE A 246 2.70 1.14 -7.22
C ILE A 246 1.23 0.76 -6.99
N ALA A 247 0.99 -0.50 -6.62
CA ALA A 247 -0.25 -1.02 -6.08
C ALA A 247 0.03 -1.95 -4.89
N TRP A 248 -0.82 -1.84 -3.89
CA TRP A 248 -0.87 -2.74 -2.74
C TRP A 248 -2.17 -3.53 -2.80
N GLY A 249 -2.08 -4.80 -3.22
CA GLY A 249 -3.22 -5.58 -3.72
C GLY A 249 -3.54 -5.24 -5.18
N TYR A 250 -3.79 -6.27 -6.01
CA TYR A 250 -4.03 -6.08 -7.44
C TYR A 250 -4.72 -7.31 -8.07
N PRO A 251 -5.60 -7.14 -9.08
CA PRO A 251 -6.23 -8.27 -9.78
C PRO A 251 -5.25 -9.00 -10.73
N THR A 252 -4.30 -9.71 -10.13
CA THR A 252 -3.41 -10.66 -10.80
C THR A 252 -3.16 -11.86 -9.89
N ASP A 253 -2.56 -12.93 -10.41
CA ASP A 253 -2.31 -14.16 -9.67
C ASP A 253 -1.14 -14.03 -8.69
N ILE A 254 -1.26 -13.11 -7.70
CA ILE A 254 -0.29 -12.93 -6.61
C ILE A 254 -0.19 -14.22 -5.80
N THR A 255 -1.36 -14.78 -5.46
CA THR A 255 -1.54 -16.10 -4.88
C THR A 255 -2.71 -16.81 -5.58
N PRO A 256 -2.90 -18.13 -5.36
CA PRO A 256 -4.08 -18.83 -5.87
C PRO A 256 -5.43 -18.27 -5.37
N LYS A 257 -5.43 -17.42 -4.32
CA LYS A 257 -6.65 -16.82 -3.73
C LYS A 257 -7.00 -15.48 -4.35
N THR A 258 -6.04 -14.74 -4.92
CA THR A 258 -6.18 -13.32 -5.29
C THR A 258 -7.32 -13.06 -6.27
N MET A 259 -7.35 -13.77 -7.39
CA MET A 259 -8.36 -13.55 -8.43
C MET A 259 -9.76 -14.03 -8.03
N ALA A 260 -9.86 -15.00 -7.12
CA ALA A 260 -11.15 -15.46 -6.59
C ALA A 260 -11.77 -14.39 -5.68
N PHE A 261 -10.99 -13.82 -4.77
CA PHE A 261 -11.40 -12.68 -3.95
C PHE A 261 -11.83 -11.49 -4.81
N TYR A 262 -10.99 -11.09 -5.78
CA TYR A 262 -11.30 -9.97 -6.66
C TYR A 262 -12.64 -10.14 -7.38
N ARG A 263 -12.89 -11.30 -8.00
CA ARG A 263 -14.13 -11.57 -8.72
C ARG A 263 -15.35 -11.48 -7.80
N LYS A 264 -15.29 -12.11 -6.62
CA LYS A 264 -16.38 -12.05 -5.63
C LYS A 264 -16.67 -10.63 -5.16
N PHE A 265 -15.61 -9.85 -4.90
CA PHE A 265 -15.74 -8.47 -4.46
C PHE A 265 -16.41 -7.61 -5.54
N VAL A 266 -15.97 -7.73 -6.79
CA VAL A 266 -16.57 -7.02 -7.94
C VAL A 266 -18.02 -7.45 -8.18
N GLU A 267 -18.30 -8.76 -8.14
CA GLU A 267 -19.66 -9.30 -8.30
C GLU A 267 -20.61 -8.76 -7.22
N LYS A 268 -20.15 -8.71 -5.97
CA LYS A 268 -20.98 -8.28 -4.84
C LYS A 268 -21.18 -6.77 -4.78
N TYR A 269 -20.14 -5.98 -5.08
CA TYR A 269 -20.16 -4.54 -4.81
C TYR A 269 -20.13 -3.65 -6.07
N GLY A 270 -19.94 -4.23 -7.25
CA GLY A 270 -19.87 -3.49 -8.52
C GLY A 270 -18.65 -2.58 -8.67
N GLU A 271 -17.65 -2.72 -7.78
CA GLU A 271 -16.42 -1.93 -7.77
C GLU A 271 -15.21 -2.81 -7.43
N GLU A 272 -14.01 -2.36 -7.77
CA GLU A 272 -12.78 -3.07 -7.41
C GLU A 272 -12.44 -2.90 -5.91
N PRO A 273 -11.86 -3.93 -5.27
CA PRO A 273 -11.24 -3.76 -3.95
C PRO A 273 -10.02 -2.83 -4.08
N PHE A 274 -9.88 -1.95 -3.10
CA PHE A 274 -8.92 -0.85 -3.14
C PHE A 274 -7.98 -0.86 -1.93
N PHE A 275 -6.68 -0.74 -2.22
CA PHE A 275 -5.64 -0.50 -1.23
C PHE A 275 -5.70 -1.47 -0.02
N THR A 276 -6.02 -0.98 1.17
CA THR A 276 -6.02 -1.76 2.41
C THR A 276 -7.22 -2.70 2.56
N ALA A 277 -8.22 -2.63 1.67
CA ALA A 277 -9.33 -3.58 1.64
C ALA A 277 -8.88 -5.02 1.38
N TRP A 278 -7.82 -5.21 0.58
CA TRP A 278 -7.26 -6.54 0.34
C TRP A 278 -6.64 -7.14 1.61
N TYR A 279 -5.96 -6.30 2.41
CA TYR A 279 -5.24 -6.73 3.61
C TYR A 279 -6.17 -7.02 4.77
N VAL A 280 -7.18 -6.19 5.02
CA VAL A 280 -8.13 -6.45 6.12
C VAL A 280 -8.96 -7.73 5.88
N TYR A 281 -9.23 -8.08 4.62
CA TYR A 281 -9.84 -9.37 4.28
C TYR A 281 -8.94 -10.53 4.70
N ASP A 282 -7.65 -10.45 4.37
CA ASP A 282 -6.66 -11.45 4.79
C ASP A 282 -6.49 -11.50 6.30
N ASP A 283 -6.45 -10.36 6.99
CA ASP A 283 -6.28 -10.28 8.44
C ASP A 283 -7.37 -11.05 9.19
N ILE A 284 -8.61 -10.98 8.72
CA ILE A 284 -9.75 -11.71 9.31
C ILE A 284 -9.58 -13.22 9.12
N TYR A 285 -9.22 -13.66 7.92
CA TYR A 285 -9.00 -15.09 7.66
C TYR A 285 -7.73 -15.63 8.34
N MET A 286 -6.70 -14.80 8.49
CA MET A 286 -5.49 -15.12 9.22
C MET A 286 -5.78 -15.26 10.72
N TRP A 287 -6.57 -14.35 11.30
CA TRP A 287 -7.07 -14.48 12.66
C TRP A 287 -7.89 -15.77 12.86
N LYS A 288 -8.81 -16.07 11.94
CA LYS A 288 -9.56 -17.35 11.95
C LYS A 288 -8.60 -18.54 11.97
N ALA A 289 -7.60 -18.56 11.09
CA ALA A 289 -6.63 -19.65 11.03
C ALA A 289 -5.82 -19.79 12.33
N ALA A 290 -5.44 -18.68 12.97
CA ALA A 290 -4.77 -18.69 14.26
C ALA A 290 -5.67 -19.23 15.38
N VAL A 291 -6.94 -18.80 15.43
CA VAL A 291 -7.93 -19.30 16.40
C VAL A 291 -8.19 -20.80 16.23
N GLU A 292 -8.34 -21.26 14.99
CA GLU A 292 -8.54 -22.68 14.68
C GLU A 292 -7.32 -23.53 15.07
N LYS A 293 -6.11 -23.02 14.85
CA LYS A 293 -4.86 -23.68 15.26
C LYS A 293 -4.70 -23.70 16.79
N ALA A 294 -5.09 -22.62 17.48
CA ALA A 294 -4.99 -22.52 18.93
C ALA A 294 -6.11 -23.25 19.68
N GLY A 295 -7.27 -23.45 19.04
CA GLY A 295 -8.49 -23.99 19.66
C GLY A 295 -9.11 -23.05 20.69
N THR A 296 -8.81 -21.75 20.66
CA THR A 296 -9.27 -20.76 21.64
C THR A 296 -9.32 -19.35 21.05
N PHE A 297 -10.15 -18.49 21.64
CA PHE A 297 -10.23 -17.05 21.35
C PHE A 297 -9.38 -16.20 22.30
N ASP A 298 -8.65 -16.83 23.23
CA ASP A 298 -7.81 -16.13 24.20
C ASP A 298 -6.61 -15.47 23.51
N SER A 299 -6.46 -14.15 23.67
CA SER A 299 -5.42 -13.39 22.97
C SER A 299 -4.01 -13.84 23.37
N ASP A 300 -3.75 -14.18 24.63
CA ASP A 300 -2.44 -14.65 25.09
C ASP A 300 -2.02 -15.95 24.41
N ALA A 301 -2.96 -16.86 24.17
CA ALA A 301 -2.72 -18.09 23.42
C ALA A 301 -2.57 -17.87 21.90
N LEU A 302 -3.19 -16.83 21.34
CA LEU A 302 -3.09 -16.51 19.91
C LEU A 302 -1.76 -15.87 19.53
N ILE A 303 -1.15 -15.08 20.41
CA ILE A 303 0.11 -14.37 20.12
C ILE A 303 1.21 -15.32 19.59
N PRO A 304 1.63 -16.39 20.31
CA PRO A 304 2.69 -17.27 19.81
C PRO A 304 2.30 -18.00 18.51
N VAL A 305 1.00 -18.26 18.31
CA VAL A 305 0.52 -18.87 17.07
C VAL A 305 0.68 -17.92 15.88
N LEU A 306 0.42 -16.62 16.09
CA LEU A 306 0.60 -15.57 15.08
C LEU A 306 2.09 -15.25 14.85
N GLU A 307 2.92 -15.23 15.90
CA GLU A 307 4.38 -15.06 15.78
C GLU A 307 5.01 -16.12 14.86
N GLU A 308 4.50 -17.35 14.90
CA GLU A 308 4.96 -18.47 14.07
C GLU A 308 4.13 -18.69 12.78
N ILE A 309 3.13 -17.85 12.50
CA ILE A 309 2.21 -18.12 11.40
C ILE A 309 2.90 -17.96 10.05
N GLU A 310 2.55 -18.86 9.13
CA GLU A 310 2.76 -18.68 7.70
C GLU A 310 1.39 -18.83 7.03
N TYR A 311 0.79 -17.72 6.64
CA TYR A 311 -0.57 -17.67 6.10
C TYR A 311 -0.57 -17.14 4.66
N THR A 312 -0.99 -17.97 3.70
CA THR A 312 -1.18 -17.52 2.31
C THR A 312 -2.52 -16.80 2.18
N GLY A 313 -2.49 -15.48 2.06
CA GLY A 313 -3.66 -14.63 1.80
C GLY A 313 -3.87 -14.31 0.32
N VAL A 314 -4.67 -13.30 0.03
CA VAL A 314 -4.91 -12.74 -1.31
C VAL A 314 -3.80 -11.78 -1.73
N CYS A 315 -3.11 -11.14 -0.77
CA CYS A 315 -2.02 -10.19 -1.03
C CYS A 315 -0.62 -10.81 -1.06
N GLY A 316 -0.46 -12.07 -0.68
CA GLY A 316 0.84 -12.73 -0.54
C GLY A 316 0.87 -13.69 0.65
N VAL A 317 2.08 -14.01 1.09
CA VAL A 317 2.31 -14.85 2.27
C VAL A 317 2.61 -13.95 3.47
N TYR A 318 1.80 -14.10 4.51
CA TYR A 318 1.94 -13.40 5.79
C TYR A 318 2.83 -14.23 6.71
N LYS A 319 3.88 -13.58 7.18
CA LYS A 319 4.78 -14.04 8.24
C LYS A 319 5.29 -12.80 8.95
N PHE A 320 5.47 -12.85 10.26
CA PHE A 320 5.79 -11.65 11.04
C PHE A 320 7.27 -11.56 11.42
N THR A 321 7.74 -10.33 11.52
CA THR A 321 8.98 -9.93 12.21
C THR A 321 8.77 -9.99 13.73
N GLU A 322 9.85 -9.88 14.49
CA GLU A 322 9.80 -9.77 15.97
C GLU A 322 8.99 -8.54 16.44
N SER A 323 8.88 -7.49 15.63
CA SER A 323 8.03 -6.32 15.92
C SER A 323 6.58 -6.48 15.43
N HIS A 324 6.17 -7.71 15.14
CA HIS A 324 4.82 -8.09 14.69
C HIS A 324 4.34 -7.34 13.45
N THR A 325 5.28 -6.99 12.56
CA THR A 325 5.00 -6.46 11.22
C THR A 325 5.30 -7.52 10.17
N VAL A 326 4.49 -7.60 9.11
CA VAL A 326 4.73 -8.60 8.05
C VAL A 326 6.12 -8.49 7.44
N LEU A 327 6.71 -9.63 7.11
CA LEU A 327 7.90 -9.71 6.27
C LEU A 327 7.58 -9.15 4.89
N VAL A 328 8.49 -8.32 4.39
CA VAL A 328 8.39 -7.70 3.07
C VAL A 328 9.44 -8.28 2.14
N GLY A 329 9.00 -8.76 0.99
CA GLY A 329 9.87 -9.30 -0.03
C GLY A 329 9.07 -10.08 -1.07
N PRO A 330 9.64 -10.38 -2.24
CA PRO A 330 8.91 -10.99 -3.35
C PRO A 330 8.09 -12.21 -2.95
N ASP A 331 8.58 -13.06 -2.05
CA ASP A 331 7.91 -14.30 -1.62
C ASP A 331 6.96 -14.14 -0.43
N TYR A 332 6.88 -12.94 0.15
CA TYR A 332 5.98 -12.58 1.24
C TYR A 332 4.99 -11.51 0.78
N ILE A 333 4.71 -10.52 1.63
CA ILE A 333 3.98 -9.32 1.23
C ILE A 333 4.91 -8.40 0.43
N TYR A 334 4.47 -8.00 -0.76
CA TYR A 334 5.27 -7.14 -1.63
C TYR A 334 4.38 -6.29 -2.52
N PRO A 335 4.75 -5.03 -2.81
CA PRO A 335 3.97 -4.24 -3.73
C PRO A 335 4.14 -4.76 -5.15
N LEU A 336 3.11 -4.52 -5.94
CA LEU A 336 3.16 -4.64 -7.38
C LEU A 336 3.37 -3.26 -7.99
N PHE A 337 3.98 -3.19 -9.16
CA PHE A 337 3.87 -2.01 -10.02
C PHE A 337 3.24 -2.40 -11.34
N PHE A 338 2.39 -1.53 -11.86
CA PHE A 338 1.81 -1.65 -13.17
C PHE A 338 2.15 -0.41 -14.02
N GLN A 339 2.18 -0.58 -15.33
CA GLN A 339 2.23 0.54 -16.27
C GLN A 339 0.83 0.84 -16.83
N TRP A 340 0.44 2.10 -16.83
CA TRP A 340 -0.74 2.57 -17.56
C TRP A 340 -0.49 2.50 -19.07
N ARG A 341 -1.34 1.77 -19.79
CA ARG A 341 -1.27 1.55 -21.24
C ARG A 341 -2.68 1.41 -21.81
N ASP A 342 -3.10 2.36 -22.63
CA ASP A 342 -4.38 2.33 -23.37
C ASP A 342 -5.59 2.03 -22.46
N GLY A 343 -5.66 2.73 -21.32
CA GLY A 343 -6.70 2.55 -20.31
C GLY A 343 -6.58 1.27 -19.46
N LYS A 344 -5.52 0.49 -19.63
CA LYS A 344 -5.24 -0.73 -18.87
C LYS A 344 -4.03 -0.53 -17.97
N ARG A 345 -3.97 -1.31 -16.90
CA ARG A 345 -2.87 -1.37 -15.94
C ARG A 345 -2.16 -2.71 -16.11
N THR A 346 -1.01 -2.71 -16.78
CA THR A 346 -0.22 -3.93 -17.08
C THR A 346 0.84 -4.13 -16.01
N VAL A 347 0.84 -5.29 -15.34
CA VAL A 347 1.83 -5.62 -14.29
C VAL A 347 3.26 -5.63 -14.86
N VAL A 348 4.18 -4.91 -14.21
CA VAL A 348 5.59 -4.80 -14.58
C VAL A 348 6.55 -5.16 -13.43
N TRP A 349 6.06 -5.31 -12.20
CA TRP A 349 6.90 -5.68 -11.05
C TRP A 349 6.05 -6.29 -9.92
N PRO A 350 6.54 -7.20 -9.09
CA PRO A 350 7.82 -7.91 -9.21
C PRO A 350 7.87 -8.77 -10.48
N LEU A 351 9.08 -9.07 -10.95
CA LEU A 351 9.28 -9.78 -12.22
C LEU A 351 8.57 -11.14 -12.29
N LYS A 352 8.42 -11.83 -11.15
CA LYS A 352 7.74 -13.13 -11.09
C LYS A 352 6.24 -13.06 -11.42
N LEU A 353 5.63 -11.88 -11.33
CA LEU A 353 4.23 -11.65 -11.69
C LEU A 353 4.08 -11.05 -13.10
N VAL A 354 5.19 -10.76 -13.78
CA VAL A 354 5.17 -10.24 -15.15
C VAL A 354 4.96 -11.39 -16.13
N LYS A 355 3.94 -11.25 -16.99
CA LYS A 355 3.63 -12.28 -17.99
C LYS A 355 4.76 -12.37 -19.05
N PRO A 356 5.14 -13.57 -19.51
CA PRO A 356 6.09 -13.71 -20.61
C PRO A 356 5.66 -12.90 -21.85
N GLY A 357 6.62 -12.24 -22.50
CA GLY A 357 6.35 -11.39 -23.66
C GLY A 357 5.78 -10.00 -23.32
N THR A 358 5.72 -9.63 -22.05
CA THR A 358 5.33 -8.25 -21.67
C THR A 358 6.32 -7.25 -22.27
N THR A 359 5.79 -6.12 -22.72
CA THR A 359 6.57 -4.93 -23.09
C THR A 359 6.23 -3.78 -22.14
N ILE A 360 7.07 -2.75 -22.10
CA ILE A 360 6.75 -1.47 -21.49
C ILE A 360 6.91 -0.34 -22.50
N LEU A 361 6.14 0.72 -22.29
CA LEU A 361 6.26 1.98 -22.99
C LEU A 361 7.35 2.83 -22.35
N VAL A 362 8.33 3.25 -23.14
CA VAL A 362 9.35 4.22 -22.71
C VAL A 362 9.11 5.52 -23.48
N PRO A 363 8.79 6.64 -22.81
CA PRO A 363 8.60 7.92 -23.49
C PRO A 363 9.94 8.42 -24.06
N LYS A 364 9.87 9.01 -25.25
CA LYS A 364 10.97 9.71 -25.92
C LYS A 364 10.45 10.99 -26.55
N LEU A 365 11.27 12.03 -26.56
CA LEU A 365 10.98 13.23 -27.31
C LEU A 365 11.48 13.04 -28.76
N LYS A 366 10.58 13.10 -29.73
CA LYS A 366 10.89 13.03 -31.16
C LYS A 366 10.16 14.16 -31.88
N ASP A 367 10.91 14.99 -32.59
CA ASP A 367 10.38 16.14 -33.36
C ASP A 367 9.49 17.08 -32.52
N GLY A 368 9.83 17.24 -31.24
CA GLY A 368 9.07 18.09 -30.31
C GLY A 368 7.76 17.48 -29.81
N GLU A 369 7.52 16.19 -30.03
CA GLU A 369 6.40 15.42 -29.49
C GLU A 369 6.87 14.27 -28.60
N VAL A 370 6.05 13.88 -27.62
CA VAL A 370 6.29 12.68 -26.81
C VAL A 370 5.76 11.48 -27.58
N VAL A 371 6.67 10.58 -27.97
CA VAL A 371 6.35 9.28 -28.55
C VAL A 371 6.71 8.18 -27.57
N PHE A 372 6.05 7.03 -27.66
CA PHE A 372 6.36 5.88 -26.82
C PHE A 372 6.99 4.77 -27.64
N GLU A 373 8.13 4.27 -27.18
CA GLU A 373 8.76 3.07 -27.73
C GLU A 373 8.36 1.86 -26.88
N GLU A 374 7.96 0.77 -27.56
CA GLU A 374 7.75 -0.51 -26.91
C GLU A 374 9.07 -1.24 -26.72
N VAL A 375 9.39 -1.55 -25.47
CA VAL A 375 10.61 -2.26 -25.09
C VAL A 375 10.26 -3.55 -24.36
N PRO A 376 10.88 -4.70 -24.68
CA PRO A 376 10.68 -5.96 -23.95
C PRO A 376 10.90 -5.84 -22.43
N TRP A 377 10.07 -6.54 -21.63
CA TRP A 377 10.11 -6.52 -20.16
C TRP A 377 9.64 -7.84 -19.48
N PRO A 378 10.37 -8.37 -18.48
CA PRO A 378 11.76 -8.06 -18.14
C PRO A 378 12.76 -8.32 -19.26
#